data_AF-A0A8H8WRF1-F1
#
_entry.id   AF-A0A8H8WRF1-F1
#
_cell.length_a   1.000
_cell.length_b   1.000
_cell.length_c   1.000
_cell.angle_alpha   90.00
_cell.angle_beta   90.00
_cell.angle_gamma   90.00
#
_symmetry.space_group_name_H-M   'P 1'
#
loop_
_entity.id
_entity.type
_entity.pdbx_description
1 polymer ?
#
loop_
_entity_poly.entity_id
_entity_poly.type
_entity_poly.pdbx_seq_one_letter_code
_entity_poly.pdbx_strand_id
1 'polypeptide(L)' 'MSEKRKPTYDLDSFQAWAKSTRFRVAGSAARTAAEIGFGATDMIDTIQTIKRRHFDKSVTSH' A
#
# COMPACT_ATOMS: atom_id res chain seq x y z
N MET A 1 16.34 -11.71 -8.49
CA MET A 1 14.99 -11.21 -8.16
C MET A 1 14.20 -11.07 -9.46
N SER A 2 13.03 -11.72 -9.57
CA SER A 2 12.16 -11.57 -10.74
C SER A 2 11.29 -10.32 -10.54
N GLU A 3 11.58 -9.25 -11.28
CA GLU A 3 10.81 -8.01 -11.26
C GLU A 3 9.70 -8.06 -12.33
N LYS A 4 8.45 -7.77 -11.95
CA LYS A 4 7.32 -7.67 -12.89
C LYS A 4 6.90 -6.20 -13.06
N ARG A 5 6.65 -5.80 -14.31
CA ARG A 5 6.11 -4.48 -14.69
C ARG A 5 4.57 -4.42 -14.67
N LYS A 6 3.93 -5.45 -14.14
CA LYS A 6 2.48 -5.53 -13.93
C LYS A 6 2.19 -5.73 -12.43
N PRO A 7 1.22 -5.00 -11.86
CA PRO A 7 0.76 -5.24 -10.51
C PRO A 7 0.29 -6.69 -10.35
N THR A 8 0.60 -7.30 -9.20
CA THR A 8 0.07 -8.63 -8.85
C THR A 8 -1.41 -8.56 -8.45
N TYR A 9 -1.80 -7.47 -7.78
CA TYR A 9 -3.19 -7.15 -7.46
C TYR A 9 -3.61 -5.90 -8.25
N ASP A 10 -4.84 -5.87 -8.73
CA ASP A 10 -5.38 -4.67 -9.37
C ASP A 10 -5.59 -3.55 -8.35
N LEU A 11 -5.66 -2.31 -8.86
CA LEU A 11 -5.74 -1.11 -8.03
C LEU A 11 -7.03 -1.07 -7.21
N ASP A 12 -8.15 -1.51 -7.79
CA ASP A 12 -9.46 -1.43 -7.16
C ASP A 12 -9.54 -2.41 -5.98
N SER A 13 -9.03 -3.62 -6.14
CA SER A 13 -8.89 -4.61 -5.06
C SER A 13 -8.00 -4.11 -3.93
N PHE A 14 -6.89 -3.44 -4.25
CA PHE A 14 -6.00 -2.85 -3.26
C PHE A 14 -6.68 -1.72 -2.46
N GLN A 15 -7.41 -0.84 -3.14
CA GLN A 15 -8.16 0.24 -2.50
C GLN A 15 -9.33 -0.28 -1.66
N ALA A 16 -10.02 -1.33 -2.12
CA ALA A 16 -11.08 -1.99 -1.36
C ALA A 16 -10.53 -2.68 -0.10
N TRP A 17 -9.37 -3.33 -0.19
CA TRP A 17 -8.69 -3.91 0.97
C TRP A 17 -8.37 -2.85 2.04
N ALA A 18 -7.85 -1.68 1.63
CA ALA A 18 -7.50 -0.62 2.56
C ALA A 18 -8.70 -0.06 3.35
N LYS A 19 -9.91 -0.14 2.79
CA LYS A 19 -11.17 0.24 3.46
C LYS A 19 -11.76 -0.86 4.32
N SER A 20 -11.25 -2.09 4.24
CA SER A 20 -11.80 -3.23 4.95
C SER A 20 -11.32 -3.30 6.40
N THR A 21 -12.04 -4.06 7.23
CA THR A 21 -11.61 -4.40 8.60
C THR A 21 -10.33 -5.25 8.65
N ARG A 22 -9.85 -5.73 7.48
CA ARG A 22 -8.61 -6.48 7.32
C ARG A 22 -7.40 -5.58 7.04
N PHE A 23 -7.57 -4.26 7.02
CA PHE A 23 -6.44 -3.35 6.88
C PHE A 23 -5.50 -3.50 8.08
N ARG A 24 -4.30 -3.99 7.79
CA ARG A 24 -3.23 -4.25 8.76
C ARG A 24 -1.93 -3.76 8.17
N VAL A 25 -1.14 -3.07 8.98
CA VAL A 25 0.19 -2.56 8.62
C VAL A 25 1.22 -3.14 9.59
N ALA A 26 2.44 -3.33 9.10
CA ALA A 26 3.55 -3.73 9.96
C ALA A 26 3.84 -2.62 10.99
N GLY A 27 4.25 -3.00 12.21
CA GLY A 27 4.55 -2.03 13.26
C GLY A 27 5.67 -1.05 12.90
N SER A 28 6.65 -1.48 12.09
CA SER A 28 7.69 -0.60 11.55
C SER A 28 7.14 0.44 10.57
N ALA A 29 6.23 0.05 9.69
CA ALA A 29 5.56 0.96 8.76
C ALA A 29 4.68 1.97 9.50
N ALA A 30 3.94 1.53 10.53
CA ALA A 30 3.12 2.42 11.36
C ALA A 30 3.96 3.45 12.12
N ARG A 31 5.11 3.05 12.68
CA ARG A 31 6.04 3.99 13.34
C ARG A 31 6.61 5.01 12.36
N THR A 32 7.05 4.55 11.19
CA THR A 32 7.61 5.43 10.15
C THR A 32 6.55 6.42 9.65
N ALA A 33 5.30 5.97 9.47
CA ALA A 33 4.19 6.84 9.14
C ALA A 33 3.96 7.90 10.24
N ALA A 34 3.98 7.50 11.51
CA ALA A 34 3.82 8.44 12.62
C ALA A 34 4.95 9.48 12.70
N GLU A 35 6.19 9.11 12.37
CA GLU A 35 7.33 10.03 12.30
C GLU A 35 7.16 11.14 11.26
N ILE A 36 6.41 10.87 10.18
CA ILE A 36 6.05 11.86 9.15
C ILE A 36 4.66 12.49 9.37
N GLY A 37 4.04 12.27 10.53
CA GLY A 37 2.75 12.85 10.91
C GLY A 37 1.52 12.11 10.38
N PHE A 38 1.66 10.87 9.91
CA PHE A 38 0.57 10.06 9.36
C PHE A 38 0.05 9.05 10.39
N GLY A 39 -1.26 9.07 10.62
CA GLY A 39 -2.00 8.05 11.35
C GLY A 39 -2.57 6.95 10.45
N ALA A 40 -3.35 6.05 11.06
CA ALA A 40 -3.99 4.94 10.35
C ALA A 40 -4.95 5.41 9.25
N THR A 41 -5.76 6.44 9.54
CA THR A 41 -6.68 7.03 8.57
C THR A 41 -5.94 7.68 7.40
N ASP A 42 -4.85 8.41 7.67
CA ASP A 42 -4.05 9.06 6.62
C ASP A 42 -3.41 8.05 5.68
N MET A 43 -2.98 6.89 6.18
CA MET A 43 -2.49 5.78 5.35
C MET A 43 -3.59 5.24 4.43
N ILE A 44 -4.82 5.05 4.95
CA ILE A 44 -5.97 4.60 4.17
C ILE A 44 -6.30 5.64 3.08
N ASP A 45 -6.40 6.91 3.45
CA ASP A 45 -6.71 8.01 2.54
C ASP A 45 -5.64 8.13 1.45
N THR A 46 -4.37 8.01 1.81
CA THR A 46 -3.26 7.98 0.85
C THR A 46 -3.44 6.85 -0.15
N ILE A 47 -3.77 5.63 0.30
CA ILE A 47 -4.04 4.50 -0.59
C ILE A 47 -5.21 4.80 -1.54
N GLN A 48 -6.26 5.47 -1.07
CA GLN A 48 -7.38 5.88 -1.92
C GLN A 48 -6.99 6.88 -3.02
N THR A 49 -5.93 7.68 -2.82
CA THR A 49 -5.45 8.62 -3.85
C THR A 49 -4.52 7.99 -4.90
N ILE A 50 -4.08 6.74 -4.70
CA ILE A 50 -3.16 6.07 -5.62
C ILE A 50 -3.81 5.90 -6.98
N LYS A 51 -3.03 6.19 -8.04
CA LYS A 51 -3.42 6.04 -9.44
C LYS A 51 -2.50 5.04 -10.10
N ARG A 52 -2.93 4.44 -11.22
CA ARG A 52 -2.15 3.44 -11.97
C ARG A 52 -0.72 3.88 -12.30
N ARG A 53 -0.50 5.18 -12.50
CA ARG A 53 0.80 5.81 -12.78
C ARG A 53 1.79 5.82 -11.59
N HIS A 54 1.31 5.62 -10.36
CA HIS A 54 2.18 5.54 -9.18
C HIS A 54 2.74 4.12 -8.96
N PHE A 55 2.35 3.16 -9.81
CA PHE A 55 2.94 1.82 -9.77
C PHE A 55 4.38 1.84 -10.29
N ASP A 56 5.33 1.46 -9.44
CA ASP A 56 6.74 1.30 -9.81
C ASP A 56 7.02 -0.11 -10.34
N LYS A 57 6.90 -1.12 -9.47
CA LYS A 57 7.20 -2.53 -9.78
C LYS A 57 6.58 -3.50 -8.78
N SER A 58 6.55 -4.79 -9.14
CA SER A 58 6.22 -5.89 -8.25
C SER A 58 7.45 -6.78 -8.06
N VAL A 59 7.82 -7.04 -6.81
CA VAL A 59 9.01 -7.82 -6.42
C VAL A 59 8.62 -9.09 -5.67
N THR A 60 9.52 -10.08 -5.66
CA THR A 60 9.41 -11.30 -4.86
C THR A 60 10.78 -11.68 -4.27
N SER A 61 10.79 -12.25 -3.07
CA SER A 61 11.99 -12.72 -2.37
C SER A 61 12.07 -14.25 -2.36
N HIS A 62 13.26 -14.80 -2.10
CA HIS A 62 13.51 -16.24 -1.95
C HIS A 62 13.45 -16.67 -0.49
#